data_AF-A0A514JWU8-F1
#
_entry.id   AF-A0A514JWU8-F1
#
_cell.length_a   1.000
_cell.length_b   1.000
_cell.length_c   1.000
_cell.angle_alpha   90.00
_cell.angle_beta   90.00
_cell.angle_gamma   90.00
#
_symmetry.space_group_name_H-M   'P 1'
#
loop_
_entity.id
_entity.type
_entity.pdbx_description
1 polymer ?
#
loop_
_entity_poly.entity_id
_entity_poly.type
_entity_poly.pdbx_seq_one_letter_code
_entity_poly.pdbx_strand_id
1 'polypeptide(L)'
;MSTGLIIALIVIVALVVAVAAVIALRARGPRHGRGLKRRFGPEYDRAVARHDGDTRAAERELAERVERHGALRERPLEPAERERYEARWTAAQERFVDAPREAVAEADRLIAELAAARGFPAGGHYEDQLAALSVHHAHHVEGYRRVHRAARSRADGAHDGVAGTEEMREAMVEARALFAELLRPSRHDGGRHRADADRTAPAARRGHHVPSLLHRHQAKES
;
A
#
# COMPACT_ATOMS: atom_id res chain seq x y z
N MET A 1 -10.50 7.03 49.97
CA MET A 1 -10.57 7.94 48.82
C MET A 1 -12.01 8.41 48.68
N SER A 2 -12.24 9.71 48.67
CA SER A 2 -13.56 10.33 48.80
C SER A 2 -14.43 10.00 47.59
N THR A 3 -15.62 9.46 47.82
CA THR A 3 -16.63 9.14 46.78
C THR A 3 -16.88 10.31 45.82
N GLY A 4 -16.78 11.56 46.31
CA GLY A 4 -16.87 12.78 45.48
C GLY A 4 -15.77 12.90 44.41
N LEU A 5 -14.56 12.41 44.67
CA LEU A 5 -13.47 12.41 43.69
C LEU A 5 -13.74 11.43 42.54
N ILE A 6 -14.33 10.27 42.87
CA ILE A 6 -14.68 9.24 41.89
C ILE A 6 -15.81 9.74 40.97
N ILE A 7 -16.83 10.38 41.55
CA ILE A 7 -17.94 10.96 40.78
C ILE A 7 -17.44 12.08 39.85
N ALA A 8 -16.58 12.98 40.33
CA ALA A 8 -16.00 14.04 39.52
C ALA A 8 -15.20 13.49 38.32
N LEU A 9 -14.41 12.43 38.54
CA LEU A 9 -13.64 11.78 37.49
C LEU A 9 -14.55 11.18 36.39
N ILE A 10 -15.63 10.49 36.79
CA ILE A 10 -16.58 9.88 35.86
C ILE A 10 -17.26 10.95 34.99
N VAL A 11 -17.67 12.07 35.59
CA VAL A 11 -18.30 13.18 34.85
C VAL A 11 -17.34 13.79 33.83
N ILE A 12 -16.07 13.97 34.20
CA ILE A 12 -15.05 14.50 33.28
C ILE A 12 -14.81 13.53 32.13
N VAL A 13 -14.68 12.23 32.40
CA VAL A 13 -14.51 11.21 31.36
C VAL A 13 -15.73 11.19 30.43
N ALA A 14 -16.95 11.24 30.97
CA ALA A 14 -18.17 11.29 30.19
C ALA A 14 -18.24 12.53 29.29
N LEU A 15 -17.81 13.70 29.81
CA LEU A 15 -17.77 14.94 29.04
C LEU A 15 -16.73 14.88 27.91
N VAL A 16 -15.54 14.32 28.19
CA VAL A 16 -14.49 14.12 27.18
C VAL A 16 -14.97 13.19 26.07
N VAL A 17 -15.63 12.09 26.43
CA VAL A 17 -16.23 11.15 25.45
C VAL A 17 -17.32 11.83 24.62
N ALA A 18 -18.18 12.63 25.24
CA ALA A 18 -19.22 13.37 24.52
C ALA A 18 -18.64 14.40 23.54
N VAL A 19 -17.61 15.14 23.96
CA VAL A 19 -16.92 16.12 23.09
C VAL A 19 -16.21 15.42 21.92
N ALA A 20 -15.53 14.29 22.18
CA ALA A 20 -14.91 13.48 21.13
C ALA A 20 -15.94 12.97 20.11
N ALA A 21 -17.11 12.50 20.58
CA ALA A 21 -18.20 12.06 19.71
C ALA A 21 -18.74 13.19 18.83
N VAL A 22 -18.89 14.41 19.38
CA VAL A 22 -19.34 15.59 18.62
C VAL A 22 -18.32 16.02 17.56
N ILE A 23 -17.02 15.95 17.86
CA ILE A 23 -15.95 16.25 16.89
C ILE A 23 -15.96 15.21 15.76
N ALA A 24 -16.08 13.92 16.10
CA ALA A 24 -16.19 12.85 15.11
C ALA A 24 -17.44 13.01 14.22
N LEU A 25 -18.57 13.43 14.79
CA LEU A 25 -19.80 13.71 14.04
C LEU A 25 -19.68 14.93 13.13
N ARG A 26 -19.00 16.01 13.55
CA ARG A 26 -18.79 17.20 12.72
C ARG A 26 -17.74 17.01 11.62
N ALA A 27 -16.81 16.08 11.78
CA ALA A 27 -15.88 15.70 10.71
C ALA A 27 -16.59 15.05 9.51
N ARG A 28 -17.80 14.50 9.69
CA ARG A 28 -18.62 13.81 8.66
C ARG A 28 -19.36 14.74 7.68
N GLY A 29 -18.97 16.01 7.55
CA GLY A 29 -19.62 16.97 6.65
C GLY A 29 -19.31 16.73 5.15
N PRO A 30 -20.11 17.31 4.21
CA PRO A 30 -20.05 17.08 2.75
C PRO A 30 -18.73 17.45 2.05
N ARG A 31 -17.73 17.95 2.80
CA ARG A 31 -16.36 18.17 2.32
C ARG A 31 -15.51 16.88 2.36
N HIS A 32 -15.94 15.86 3.11
CA HIS A 32 -15.21 14.58 3.25
C HIS A 32 -15.23 13.74 1.96
N GLY A 33 -16.34 13.76 1.22
CA GLY A 33 -16.50 13.00 -0.03
C GLY A 33 -15.45 13.31 -1.10
N ARG A 34 -15.09 14.59 -1.30
CA ARG A 34 -14.02 14.97 -2.24
C ARG A 34 -12.64 14.46 -1.81
N GLY A 35 -12.41 14.33 -0.50
CA GLY A 35 -11.19 13.75 0.06
C GLY A 35 -11.12 12.25 -0.20
N LEU A 36 -12.20 11.54 0.11
CA LEU A 36 -12.32 10.09 -0.09
C LEU A 36 -12.27 9.73 -1.57
N LYS A 37 -13.01 10.43 -2.43
CA LYS A 37 -12.99 10.19 -3.88
C LYS A 37 -11.58 10.39 -4.46
N ARG A 38 -10.85 11.42 -4.04
CA ARG A 38 -9.47 11.63 -4.49
C ARG A 38 -8.52 10.52 -4.01
N ARG A 39 -8.71 10.02 -2.79
CA ARG A 39 -7.86 8.97 -2.19
C ARG A 39 -8.13 7.59 -2.80
N PHE A 40 -9.40 7.23 -2.92
CA PHE A 40 -9.83 5.90 -3.34
C PHE A 40 -9.97 5.79 -4.86
N GLY A 41 -10.22 6.90 -5.57
CA GLY A 41 -10.35 6.90 -7.02
C GLY A 41 -11.42 5.88 -7.49
N PRO A 42 -11.07 4.89 -8.32
CA PRO A 42 -12.00 3.84 -8.77
C PRO A 42 -12.69 3.07 -7.63
N GLU A 43 -12.03 2.96 -6.47
CA GLU A 43 -12.61 2.28 -5.30
C GLU A 43 -13.78 3.05 -4.69
N TYR A 44 -13.81 4.38 -4.86
CA TYR A 44 -14.95 5.19 -4.47
C TYR A 44 -16.16 4.86 -5.35
N ASP A 45 -15.98 4.88 -6.67
CA ASP A 45 -17.06 4.62 -7.62
C ASP A 45 -17.59 3.19 -7.45
N ARG A 46 -16.72 2.22 -7.15
CA ARG A 46 -17.11 0.86 -6.78
C ARG A 46 -17.93 0.81 -5.50
N ALA A 47 -17.50 1.50 -4.44
CA ALA A 47 -18.22 1.51 -3.17
C ALA A 47 -19.63 2.09 -3.37
N VAL A 48 -19.75 3.17 -4.14
CA VAL A 48 -21.06 3.75 -4.51
C VAL A 48 -21.92 2.75 -5.27
N ALA A 49 -21.35 2.04 -6.25
CA ALA A 49 -22.07 1.02 -7.01
C ALA A 49 -22.54 -0.16 -6.13
N ARG A 50 -21.76 -0.59 -5.13
CA ARG A 50 -22.15 -1.64 -4.17
C ARG A 50 -23.28 -1.22 -3.23
N HIS A 51 -23.48 0.08 -3.03
CA HIS A 51 -24.55 0.63 -2.20
C HIS A 51 -25.69 1.19 -3.05
N ASP A 52 -25.92 0.65 -4.26
CA ASP A 52 -27.00 1.04 -5.17
C ASP A 52 -27.06 2.56 -5.46
N GLY A 53 -25.89 3.22 -5.47
CA GLY A 53 -25.79 4.67 -5.67
C GLY A 53 -25.88 5.51 -4.39
N ASP A 54 -26.07 4.91 -3.21
CA ASP A 54 -26.04 5.63 -1.93
C ASP A 54 -24.60 6.06 -1.58
N THR A 55 -24.27 7.27 -2.02
CA THR A 55 -23.00 7.94 -1.74
C THR A 55 -22.71 8.07 -0.24
N ARG A 56 -23.72 8.27 0.62
CA ARG A 56 -23.49 8.44 2.06
C ARG A 56 -23.11 7.11 2.70
N ALA A 57 -23.73 6.01 2.29
CA ALA A 57 -23.35 4.68 2.76
C ALA A 57 -21.94 4.30 2.32
N ALA A 58 -21.61 4.54 1.06
CA ALA A 58 -20.27 4.32 0.52
C ALA A 58 -19.20 5.15 1.25
N GLU A 59 -19.45 6.44 1.47
CA GLU A 59 -18.51 7.31 2.20
C GLU A 59 -18.30 6.88 3.66
N ARG A 60 -19.35 6.40 4.34
CA ARG A 60 -19.22 5.86 5.71
C ARG A 60 -18.30 4.63 5.73
N GLU A 61 -18.54 3.68 4.83
CA GLU A 61 -17.72 2.45 4.73
C GLU A 61 -16.25 2.79 4.44
N LEU A 62 -15.99 3.68 3.48
CA LEU A 62 -14.63 4.09 3.13
C LEU A 62 -13.95 4.85 4.27
N ALA A 63 -14.68 5.68 5.01
CA ALA A 63 -14.17 6.35 6.19
C ALA A 63 -13.78 5.35 7.29
N GLU A 64 -14.60 4.33 7.55
CA GLU A 64 -14.30 3.26 8.52
C GLU A 64 -13.05 2.45 8.12
N ARG A 65 -12.85 2.20 6.82
CA ARG A 65 -11.60 1.57 6.34
C ARG A 65 -10.38 2.45 6.62
N VAL A 66 -10.49 3.76 6.39
CA VAL A 66 -9.42 4.73 6.69
C VAL A 66 -9.15 4.80 8.19
N GLU A 67 -10.18 4.78 9.02
CA GLU A 67 -10.04 4.79 10.48
C GLU A 67 -9.28 3.55 10.97
N ARG A 68 -9.62 2.37 10.45
CA ARG A 68 -8.98 1.11 10.85
C ARG A 68 -7.56 0.93 10.31
N HIS A 69 -7.32 1.29 9.05
CA HIS A 69 -6.07 0.92 8.36
C HIS A 69 -5.21 2.11 7.92
N GLY A 70 -5.70 3.35 8.07
CA GLY A 70 -5.01 4.55 7.59
C GLY A 70 -3.69 4.84 8.28
N ALA A 71 -3.49 4.33 9.50
CA ALA A 71 -2.26 4.47 10.28
C ALA A 71 -1.21 3.40 9.97
N LEU A 72 -1.54 2.39 9.14
CA LEU A 72 -0.57 1.37 8.74
C LEU A 72 0.62 2.02 8.03
N ARG A 73 1.81 1.57 8.41
CA ARG A 73 3.06 1.97 7.78
C ARG A 73 3.68 0.80 7.06
N GLU A 74 3.96 1.01 5.79
CA GLU A 74 4.59 0.01 4.94
C GLU A 74 6.01 -0.29 5.45
N ARG A 75 6.29 -1.57 5.68
CA ARG A 75 7.59 -2.05 6.16
C ARG A 75 8.53 -2.25 4.99
N PRO A 76 9.78 -1.73 5.00
CA PRO A 76 10.74 -1.96 3.92
C PRO A 76 10.97 -3.46 3.71
N LEU A 77 11.15 -3.86 2.45
CA LEU A 77 11.58 -5.21 2.10
C LEU A 77 13.07 -5.23 1.86
N GLU A 78 13.76 -6.23 2.39
CA GLU A 78 15.18 -6.43 2.09
C GLU A 78 15.36 -6.75 0.59
N PRO A 79 16.47 -6.32 -0.05
CA PRO A 79 16.73 -6.57 -1.47
C PRO A 79 16.58 -8.03 -1.88
N ALA A 80 17.14 -8.95 -1.10
CA ALA A 80 17.04 -10.38 -1.36
C ALA A 80 15.59 -10.91 -1.28
N GLU A 81 14.74 -10.34 -0.43
CA GLU A 81 13.32 -10.73 -0.38
C GLU A 81 12.58 -10.28 -1.64
N ARG A 82 12.86 -9.07 -2.11
CA ARG A 82 12.26 -8.55 -3.36
C ARG A 82 12.62 -9.43 -4.55
N GLU A 83 13.89 -9.78 -4.69
CA GLU A 83 14.36 -10.68 -5.74
C GLU A 83 13.67 -12.06 -5.68
N ARG A 84 13.50 -12.62 -4.48
CA ARG A 84 12.76 -13.88 -4.31
C ARG A 84 11.30 -13.77 -4.75
N TYR A 85 10.59 -12.71 -4.33
CA TYR A 85 9.20 -12.51 -4.72
C TYR A 85 9.07 -12.32 -6.23
N GLU A 86 9.96 -11.55 -6.84
CA GLU A 86 9.98 -11.34 -8.28
C GLU A 86 10.24 -12.64 -9.05
N ALA A 87 11.22 -13.44 -8.62
CA ALA A 87 11.50 -14.75 -9.22
C ALA A 87 10.28 -15.69 -9.11
N ARG A 88 9.60 -15.73 -7.96
CA ARG A 88 8.38 -16.53 -7.79
C ARG A 88 7.22 -16.05 -8.67
N TRP A 89 7.08 -14.74 -8.85
CA TRP A 89 6.10 -14.18 -9.76
C TRP A 89 6.37 -14.61 -11.20
N THR A 90 7.62 -14.52 -11.67
CA THR A 90 8.03 -14.98 -13.00
C THR A 90 7.74 -16.47 -13.17
N ALA A 91 8.10 -17.30 -12.19
CA ALA A 91 7.82 -18.74 -12.24
C ALA A 91 6.30 -19.04 -12.29
N ALA A 92 5.46 -18.24 -11.62
CA ALA A 92 4.01 -18.37 -11.72
C ALA A 92 3.51 -18.01 -13.14
N GLN A 93 4.07 -16.98 -13.77
CA GLN A 93 3.73 -16.61 -15.15
C GLN A 93 4.15 -17.68 -16.16
N GLU A 94 5.33 -18.26 -16.01
CA GLU A 94 5.80 -19.36 -16.87
C GLU A 94 4.90 -20.59 -16.73
N ARG A 95 4.55 -20.96 -15.49
CA ARG A 95 3.64 -22.08 -15.21
C ARG A 95 2.24 -21.87 -15.80
N PHE A 96 1.83 -20.63 -16.07
CA PHE A 96 0.51 -20.35 -16.60
C PHE A 96 0.22 -21.06 -17.93
N VAL A 97 1.25 -21.29 -18.75
CA VAL A 97 1.11 -21.95 -20.05
C VAL A 97 0.59 -23.38 -19.89
N ASP A 98 1.13 -24.11 -18.91
CA ASP A 98 0.82 -25.53 -18.70
C ASP A 98 -0.28 -25.73 -17.64
N ALA A 99 -0.31 -24.88 -16.61
CA ALA A 99 -1.24 -24.97 -15.49
C ALA A 99 -1.80 -23.58 -15.08
N PRO A 100 -2.71 -22.99 -15.88
CA PRO A 100 -3.27 -21.65 -15.64
C PRO A 100 -3.86 -21.47 -14.23
N ARG A 101 -4.61 -22.46 -13.75
CA ARG A 101 -5.25 -22.41 -12.41
C ARG A 101 -4.23 -22.36 -11.28
N GLU A 102 -3.19 -23.17 -11.38
CA GLU A 102 -2.14 -23.23 -10.36
C GLU A 102 -1.31 -21.95 -10.35
N ALA A 103 -1.04 -21.40 -11.54
CA ALA A 103 -0.36 -20.12 -11.70
C ALA A 103 -1.14 -18.96 -11.05
N VAL A 104 -2.45 -18.87 -11.30
CA VAL A 104 -3.32 -17.85 -10.68
C VAL A 104 -3.39 -18.03 -9.16
N ALA A 105 -3.51 -19.27 -8.68
CA ALA A 105 -3.52 -19.54 -7.24
C ALA A 105 -2.18 -19.24 -6.56
N GLU A 106 -1.05 -19.42 -7.24
CA GLU A 106 0.26 -18.97 -6.75
C GLU A 106 0.35 -17.44 -6.74
N ALA A 107 -0.15 -16.76 -7.77
CA ALA A 107 -0.18 -15.29 -7.82
C ALA A 107 -1.02 -14.68 -6.68
N ASP A 108 -2.19 -15.26 -6.38
CA ASP A 108 -3.03 -14.87 -5.23
C ASP A 108 -2.26 -14.98 -3.91
N ARG A 109 -1.63 -16.15 -3.67
CA ARG A 109 -0.80 -16.39 -2.47
C ARG A 109 0.38 -15.44 -2.39
N LEU A 110 1.08 -15.19 -3.50
CA LEU A 110 2.22 -14.28 -3.57
C LEU A 110 1.85 -12.86 -3.16
N ILE A 111 0.73 -12.33 -3.67
CA ILE A 111 0.26 -11.00 -3.30
C ILE A 111 -0.09 -10.95 -1.82
N ALA A 112 -0.77 -11.97 -1.31
CA ALA A 112 -1.16 -12.04 0.10
C ALA A 112 0.05 -12.09 1.04
N GLU A 113 1.07 -12.90 0.71
CA GLU A 113 2.33 -13.01 1.45
C GLU A 113 3.13 -11.70 1.38
N LEU A 114 3.25 -11.11 0.19
CA LEU A 114 3.98 -9.87 -0.02
C LEU A 114 3.34 -8.72 0.77
N ALA A 115 2.01 -8.58 0.70
CA ALA A 115 1.29 -7.59 1.50
C ALA A 115 1.52 -7.78 3.01
N ALA A 116 1.50 -9.02 3.50
CA ALA A 116 1.80 -9.31 4.90
C ALA A 116 3.24 -8.92 5.28
N ALA A 117 4.22 -9.24 4.43
CA ALA A 117 5.62 -8.84 4.63
C ALA A 117 5.78 -7.31 4.69
N ARG A 118 4.98 -6.59 3.90
CA ARG A 118 4.89 -5.12 3.89
C ARG A 118 4.13 -4.53 5.08
N GLY A 119 3.61 -5.35 6.00
CA GLY A 119 2.95 -4.91 7.23
C GLY A 119 1.45 -4.71 7.11
N PHE A 120 0.82 -5.17 6.02
CA PHE A 120 -0.64 -5.29 5.94
C PHE A 120 -1.13 -6.51 6.73
N PRO A 121 -2.43 -6.60 7.07
CA PRO A 121 -3.01 -7.78 7.70
C PRO A 121 -2.64 -9.06 6.97
N ALA A 122 -2.47 -10.16 7.70
CA ALA A 122 -2.06 -11.44 7.12
C ALA A 122 -3.14 -12.01 6.17
N GLY A 123 -2.69 -12.72 5.13
CA GLY A 123 -3.56 -13.26 4.05
C GLY A 123 -4.63 -14.28 4.48
N GLY A 124 -4.62 -14.74 5.74
CA GLY A 124 -5.69 -15.58 6.30
C GLY A 124 -7.06 -14.88 6.34
N HIS A 125 -7.09 -13.55 6.23
CA HIS A 125 -8.29 -12.72 6.20
C HIS A 125 -8.29 -11.83 4.95
N TYR A 126 -8.60 -12.42 3.79
CA TYR A 126 -8.61 -11.70 2.50
C TYR A 126 -9.36 -10.36 2.56
N GLU A 127 -10.57 -10.31 3.12
CA GLU A 127 -11.37 -9.09 3.18
C GLU A 127 -10.71 -7.98 4.00
N ASP A 128 -10.05 -8.33 5.12
CA ASP A 128 -9.36 -7.36 5.98
C ASP A 128 -8.09 -6.84 5.31
N GLN A 129 -7.32 -7.74 4.69
CA GLN A 129 -6.13 -7.37 3.92
C GLN A 129 -6.51 -6.50 2.70
N LEU A 130 -7.59 -6.84 1.99
CA LEU A 130 -8.12 -6.09 0.87
C LEU A 130 -8.61 -4.70 1.29
N ALA A 131 -9.29 -4.59 2.44
CA ALA A 131 -9.72 -3.32 3.01
C ALA A 131 -8.50 -2.44 3.33
N ALA A 132 -7.46 -3.00 3.94
CA ALA A 132 -6.22 -2.29 4.22
C ALA A 132 -5.51 -1.86 2.92
N LEU A 133 -5.35 -2.75 1.94
CA LEU A 133 -4.75 -2.44 0.63
C LEU A 133 -5.54 -1.37 -0.12
N SER A 134 -6.88 -1.35 -0.02
CA SER A 134 -7.70 -0.33 -0.68
C SER A 134 -7.45 1.09 -0.15
N VAL A 135 -6.95 1.23 1.08
CA VAL A 135 -6.67 2.52 1.72
C VAL A 135 -5.34 3.13 1.25
N HIS A 136 -4.38 2.28 0.86
CA HIS A 136 -3.00 2.65 0.51
C HIS A 136 -2.68 2.47 -0.97
N HIS A 137 -3.31 1.50 -1.64
CA HIS A 137 -3.09 1.11 -3.04
C HIS A 137 -4.41 1.02 -3.81
N ALA A 138 -5.32 1.97 -3.57
CA ALA A 138 -6.69 1.97 -4.10
C ALA A 138 -6.78 1.75 -5.62
N HIS A 139 -5.84 2.32 -6.39
CA HIS A 139 -5.84 2.24 -7.85
C HIS A 139 -5.44 0.87 -8.41
N HIS A 140 -4.87 -0.02 -7.59
CA HIS A 140 -4.31 -1.31 -8.03
C HIS A 140 -4.99 -2.52 -7.37
N VAL A 141 -5.79 -2.29 -6.32
CA VAL A 141 -6.45 -3.35 -5.56
C VAL A 141 -7.42 -4.18 -6.39
N GLU A 142 -7.84 -3.67 -7.57
CA GLU A 142 -8.73 -4.41 -8.44
C GLU A 142 -8.13 -5.68 -9.03
N GLY A 143 -6.88 -5.63 -9.47
CA GLY A 143 -6.19 -6.80 -9.97
C GLY A 143 -6.13 -7.92 -8.94
N TYR A 144 -5.97 -7.57 -7.66
CA TYR A 144 -6.02 -8.55 -6.57
C TYR A 144 -7.40 -9.19 -6.44
N ARG A 145 -8.50 -8.42 -6.54
CA ARG A 145 -9.85 -9.00 -6.52
C ARG A 145 -10.08 -10.02 -7.63
N ARG A 146 -9.61 -9.71 -8.83
CA ARG A 146 -9.77 -10.60 -9.98
C ARG A 146 -8.96 -11.88 -9.81
N VAL A 147 -7.68 -11.76 -9.46
CA VAL A 147 -6.82 -12.93 -9.24
C VAL A 147 -7.37 -13.81 -8.13
N HIS A 148 -7.88 -13.19 -7.06
CA HIS A 148 -8.45 -13.88 -5.93
C HIS A 148 -9.73 -14.65 -6.28
N ARG A 149 -10.63 -14.01 -7.05
CA ARG A 149 -11.84 -14.67 -7.56
C ARG A 149 -11.46 -15.85 -8.46
N ALA A 150 -10.57 -15.63 -9.43
CA ALA A 150 -10.13 -16.66 -10.36
C ALA A 150 -9.44 -17.84 -9.65
N ALA A 151 -8.66 -17.58 -8.59
CA ALA A 151 -8.04 -18.61 -7.75
C ALA A 151 -9.08 -19.44 -6.97
N ARG A 152 -10.22 -18.83 -6.59
CA ARG A 152 -11.29 -19.46 -5.81
C ARG A 152 -12.42 -20.06 -6.65
N SER A 153 -12.49 -19.74 -7.93
CA SER A 153 -13.39 -20.37 -8.91
C SER A 153 -12.99 -21.83 -9.15
N ARG A 154 -13.20 -22.68 -8.14
CA ARG A 154 -13.03 -24.15 -8.18
C ARG A 154 -14.37 -24.91 -8.20
N ALA A 155 -15.51 -24.21 -8.09
CA ALA A 155 -16.76 -24.87 -7.71
C ALA A 155 -17.63 -25.37 -8.86
N ASP A 156 -17.67 -24.67 -10.01
CA ASP A 156 -18.61 -25.00 -11.08
C ASP A 156 -17.82 -25.32 -12.35
N GLY A 157 -17.65 -26.61 -12.66
CA GLY A 157 -16.84 -27.15 -13.78
C GLY A 157 -17.28 -26.75 -15.21
N ALA A 158 -17.98 -25.62 -15.36
CA ALA A 158 -18.46 -25.07 -16.62
C ALA A 158 -17.48 -24.07 -17.26
N HIS A 159 -16.41 -23.63 -16.57
CA HIS A 159 -15.53 -22.53 -17.01
C HIS A 159 -14.11 -23.00 -17.40
N ASP A 160 -13.90 -24.30 -17.61
CA ASP A 160 -12.59 -24.88 -17.93
C ASP A 160 -12.18 -24.73 -19.41
N GLY A 161 -12.93 -23.94 -20.18
CA GLY A 161 -12.63 -23.63 -21.58
C GLY A 161 -11.72 -22.41 -21.77
N VAL A 162 -11.41 -22.10 -23.04
CA VAL A 162 -10.53 -20.98 -23.45
C VAL A 162 -10.94 -19.64 -22.84
N ALA A 163 -12.24 -19.39 -22.69
CA ALA A 163 -12.76 -18.17 -22.07
C ALA A 163 -12.34 -18.02 -20.59
N GLY A 164 -12.34 -19.12 -19.81
CA GLY A 164 -11.89 -19.09 -18.42
C GLY A 164 -10.37 -18.91 -18.31
N THR A 165 -9.60 -19.48 -19.24
CA THR A 165 -8.16 -19.24 -19.29
C THR A 165 -7.80 -17.81 -19.69
N GLU A 166 -8.60 -17.16 -20.55
CA GLU A 166 -8.38 -15.75 -20.88
C GLU A 166 -8.68 -14.85 -19.68
N GLU A 167 -9.79 -15.09 -18.97
CA GLU A 167 -10.11 -14.36 -17.74
C GLU A 167 -9.00 -14.49 -16.68
N MET A 168 -8.44 -15.69 -16.54
CA MET A 168 -7.29 -15.95 -15.67
C MET A 168 -6.04 -15.18 -16.09
N ARG A 169 -5.79 -15.06 -17.41
CA ARG A 169 -4.67 -14.29 -17.95
C ARG A 169 -4.85 -12.81 -17.64
N GLU A 170 -6.03 -12.25 -17.94
CA GLU A 170 -6.36 -10.86 -17.65
C GLU A 170 -6.20 -10.55 -16.15
N ALA A 171 -6.69 -11.44 -15.28
CA ALA A 171 -6.55 -11.31 -13.84
C ALA A 171 -5.09 -11.22 -13.40
N MET A 172 -4.20 -12.09 -13.92
CA MET A 172 -2.77 -12.03 -13.61
C MET A 172 -2.10 -10.74 -14.12
N VAL A 173 -2.48 -10.28 -15.32
CA VAL A 173 -1.97 -9.03 -15.90
C VAL A 173 -2.36 -7.83 -15.03
N GLU A 174 -3.63 -7.71 -14.65
CA GLU A 174 -4.09 -6.63 -13.77
C GLU A 174 -3.43 -6.70 -12.38
N ALA A 175 -3.29 -7.90 -11.83
CA ALA A 175 -2.68 -8.12 -10.52
C ALA A 175 -1.19 -7.74 -10.47
N ARG A 176 -0.48 -7.78 -11.60
CA ARG A 176 0.93 -7.36 -11.69
C ARG A 176 1.13 -5.92 -11.22
N ALA A 177 0.18 -5.03 -11.47
CA ALA A 177 0.29 -3.63 -11.08
C ALA A 177 0.39 -3.48 -9.54
N LEU A 178 -0.45 -4.18 -8.79
CA LEU A 178 -0.40 -4.16 -7.32
C LEU A 178 0.89 -4.84 -6.83
N PHE A 179 1.23 -5.99 -7.39
CA PHE A 179 2.44 -6.71 -7.01
C PHE A 179 3.69 -5.84 -7.19
N ALA A 180 3.82 -5.17 -8.33
CA ALA A 180 4.93 -4.27 -8.61
C ALA A 180 4.95 -3.06 -7.67
N GLU A 181 3.79 -2.51 -7.30
CA GLU A 181 3.71 -1.41 -6.33
C GLU A 181 4.19 -1.85 -4.93
N LEU A 182 3.80 -3.05 -4.48
CA LEU A 182 4.22 -3.59 -3.18
C LEU A 182 5.72 -3.92 -3.12
N LEU A 183 6.35 -4.20 -4.27
CA LEU A 183 7.80 -4.38 -4.37
C LEU A 183 8.58 -3.06 -4.34
N ARG A 184 7.94 -1.91 -4.58
CA ARG A 184 8.67 -0.64 -4.66
C ARG A 184 9.37 -0.33 -3.32
N PRO A 185 10.64 0.14 -3.37
CA PRO A 185 11.31 0.64 -2.19
C PRO A 185 10.50 1.77 -1.57
N SER A 186 10.12 1.62 -0.30
CA SER A 186 9.50 2.72 0.44
C SER A 186 10.50 3.87 0.48
N ARG A 187 10.05 5.13 0.40
CA ARG A 187 10.94 6.32 0.36
C ARG A 187 11.95 6.42 1.54
N HIS A 188 11.75 5.64 2.61
CA HIS A 188 12.67 5.53 3.75
C HIS A 188 13.89 4.60 3.53
N ASP A 189 13.92 3.79 2.47
CA ASP A 189 14.99 2.81 2.22
C ASP A 189 16.29 3.45 1.72
N GLY A 190 16.18 4.50 0.89
CA GLY A 190 17.33 5.19 0.29
C GLY A 190 18.19 5.99 1.28
N GLY A 191 17.71 6.24 2.49
CA GLY A 191 18.44 6.99 3.54
C GLY A 191 19.44 6.14 4.31
N ARG A 192 19.16 4.85 4.54
CA ARG A 192 20.03 3.97 5.33
C ARG A 192 21.22 3.46 4.54
N HIS A 193 21.02 3.09 3.26
CA HIS A 193 22.10 2.60 2.40
C HIS A 193 23.17 3.66 2.08
N ARG A 194 22.79 4.94 1.94
CA ARG A 194 23.79 6.01 1.79
C ARG A 194 24.64 6.21 3.05
N ALA A 195 24.03 6.11 4.24
CA ALA A 195 24.74 6.30 5.49
C ALA A 195 25.76 5.19 5.79
N ASP A 196 25.55 3.97 5.27
CA ASP A 196 26.50 2.86 5.44
C ASP A 196 27.60 2.87 4.37
N ALA A 197 27.27 3.26 3.14
CA ALA A 197 28.27 3.48 2.08
C ALA A 197 29.28 4.58 2.46
N ASP A 198 28.83 5.65 3.11
CA ASP A 198 29.68 6.76 3.55
C ASP A 198 30.58 6.41 4.75
N ARG A 199 30.21 5.39 5.55
CA ARG A 199 31.04 4.89 6.67
C ARG A 199 32.12 3.91 6.25
N THR A 200 32.01 3.33 5.05
CA THR A 200 32.94 2.30 4.57
C THR A 200 34.01 2.87 3.62
N ALA A 201 33.99 4.18 3.37
CA ALA A 201 35.05 4.86 2.65
C ALA A 201 36.30 5.01 3.55
N PRO A 202 37.45 4.42 3.20
CA PRO A 202 38.68 4.64 3.96
C PRO A 202 39.11 6.10 3.81
N ALA A 203 39.40 6.75 4.94
CA ALA A 203 39.90 8.12 4.98
C ALA A 203 41.21 8.25 4.20
N ALA A 204 41.10 8.60 2.91
CA ALA A 204 42.23 8.94 2.08
C ALA A 204 42.83 10.28 2.55
N ARG A 205 43.97 10.14 3.22
CA ARG A 205 45.00 11.13 3.57
C ARG A 205 44.83 12.53 2.96
N ARG A 206 44.68 13.52 3.84
CA ARG A 206 44.89 14.96 3.59
C ARG A 206 46.28 15.18 2.99
N GLY A 207 46.33 15.62 1.72
CA GLY A 207 47.51 16.23 1.10
C GLY A 207 47.35 17.75 1.09
N HIS A 208 48.35 18.45 1.61
CA HIS A 208 48.45 19.91 1.66
C HIS A 208 48.46 20.55 0.27
N HIS A 209 47.68 21.62 0.08
CA HIS A 209 47.92 22.60 -0.98
C HIS A 209 48.08 23.99 -0.34
N VAL A 210 49.26 24.58 -0.55
CA VAL A 210 49.61 25.97 -0.20
C VAL A 210 49.13 26.94 -1.29
N PRO A 211 48.83 28.21 -0.96
CA PRO A 211 48.32 29.19 -1.92
C PRO A 211 49.47 30.01 -2.54
N SER A 212 49.42 30.26 -3.86
CA SER A 212 50.27 31.26 -4.50
C SER A 212 49.41 32.42 -5.02
N LEU A 213 49.65 33.60 -4.47
CA LEU A 213 49.16 34.91 -4.92
C LEU A 213 50.11 35.49 -6.00
N LEU A 214 49.55 36.42 -6.79
CA LEU A 214 50.20 37.45 -7.64
C LEU A 214 50.63 37.05 -9.06
N HIS A 215 49.90 37.54 -10.09
CA HIS A 215 50.19 38.84 -10.73
C HIS A 215 49.16 39.20 -11.80
N ARG A 216 48.65 40.43 -11.67
CA ARG A 216 47.91 41.23 -12.65
C ARG A 216 48.93 41.84 -13.62
N HIS A 217 48.66 41.86 -14.93
CA HIS A 217 48.74 43.09 -15.74
C HIS A 217 48.17 42.92 -17.16
N GLN A 218 47.46 43.97 -17.59
CA GLN A 218 46.87 44.21 -18.90
C GLN A 218 47.94 44.48 -19.97
N ALA A 219 47.58 44.28 -21.24
CA ALA A 219 47.86 45.24 -22.31
C ALA A 219 46.72 45.23 -23.35
N LYS A 220 46.18 46.42 -23.62
CA LYS A 220 45.31 46.75 -24.76
C LYS A 220 46.19 46.97 -25.99
N GLU A 221 45.71 46.57 -27.16
CA GLU A 221 46.01 47.24 -28.43
C GLU A 221 44.70 47.49 -29.18
N SER A 222 44.34 48.77 -29.30
CA SER A 222 43.61 49.44 -30.40
C SER A 222 43.63 50.93 -30.10
#